data_AF-A0A7C5RCC4-F1
#
_entry.id   AF-A0A7C5RCC4-F1
#
_cell.length_a   1.000
_cell.length_b   1.000
_cell.length_c   1.000
_cell.angle_alpha   90.00
_cell.angle_beta   90.00
_cell.angle_gamma   90.00
#
_symmetry.space_group_name_H-M   'P 1'
#
loop_
_entity.id
_entity.type
_entity.pdbx_description
1 polymer ?
#
loop_
_entity_poly.entity_id
_entity_poly.type
_entity_poly.pdbx_seq_one_letter_code
_entity_poly.pdbx_strand_id
1 'polypeptide(L)'
;RVDGIGWVCPESMINLAEVIPFGSDRSDVVGIPGRIVNVGGKLKASSCPKPGGSRHVASAVLVAHSLDRRVRAAMNVRYDERILLAARDLGLTVSSYDRSKEPPEIKSVEGMSIRWGVGEAFNRAGKVTDIVYHLGDLGKEPMITIFGEDAVDVVKKLLRILNKVGQFG
;
A
#
# COMPACT_ATOMS: atom_id res chain seq x y z
N ARG A 1 9.56 -6.15 15.53
CA ARG A 1 10.86 -6.18 14.82
C ARG A 1 10.88 -7.45 13.99
N VAL A 2 11.12 -7.37 12.69
CA VAL A 2 11.25 -8.55 11.81
C VAL A 2 12.57 -8.40 11.08
N ASP A 3 13.46 -9.37 11.26
CA ASP A 3 14.80 -9.37 10.67
C ASP A 3 14.77 -10.00 9.28
N GLY A 4 15.69 -9.61 8.39
CA GLY A 4 15.83 -10.19 7.04
C GLY A 4 14.82 -9.70 5.99
N ILE A 5 13.90 -8.80 6.35
CA ILE A 5 12.87 -8.29 5.43
C ILE A 5 13.12 -6.85 4.94
N GLY A 6 14.29 -6.25 5.25
CA GLY A 6 14.58 -4.85 4.87
C GLY A 6 14.48 -4.57 3.36
N TRP A 7 14.65 -5.58 2.52
CA TRP A 7 14.54 -5.46 1.06
C TRP A 7 13.14 -5.06 0.56
N VAL A 8 12.09 -5.26 1.37
CA VAL A 8 10.72 -4.86 1.00
C VAL A 8 10.48 -3.36 1.17
N CYS A 9 11.44 -2.64 1.77
CA CYS A 9 11.36 -1.20 1.93
C CYS A 9 11.69 -0.51 0.58
N PRO A 10 10.77 0.30 0.04
CA PRO A 10 11.08 1.15 -1.11
C PRO A 10 11.97 2.33 -0.68
N GLU A 11 12.55 3.04 -1.64
CA GLU A 11 13.34 4.26 -1.40
C GLU A 11 12.46 5.36 -0.77
N SER A 12 11.19 5.42 -1.17
CA SER A 12 10.19 6.29 -0.56
C SER A 12 9.71 5.84 0.83
N MET A 13 10.25 4.73 1.35
CA MET A 13 9.96 4.13 2.66
C MET A 13 8.51 3.64 2.82
N ILE A 14 8.31 2.74 3.79
CA ILE A 14 7.01 2.11 4.06
C ILE A 14 6.15 3.02 4.93
N ASN A 15 4.85 3.08 4.69
CA ASN A 15 3.89 3.55 5.68
C ASN A 15 2.81 2.49 5.84
N LEU A 16 2.30 2.37 7.07
CA LEU A 16 1.15 1.54 7.43
C LEU A 16 0.11 2.50 7.98
N ALA A 17 -1.08 2.50 7.38
CA ALA A 17 -2.13 3.44 7.73
C ALA A 17 -3.46 2.72 7.91
N GLU A 18 -4.24 3.16 8.89
CA GLU A 18 -5.58 2.64 9.18
C GLU A 18 -6.56 3.81 9.38
N VAL A 19 -7.71 3.75 8.71
CA VAL A 19 -8.82 4.68 8.90
C VAL A 19 -9.70 4.21 10.06
N ILE A 20 -10.13 5.17 10.89
CA ILE A 20 -11.14 4.89 11.94
C ILE A 20 -12.46 4.45 11.29
N PRO A 21 -13.32 3.71 12.02
CA PRO A 21 -14.65 3.37 11.52
C PRO A 21 -15.39 4.62 11.00
N PHE A 22 -15.93 4.51 9.78
CA PHE A 22 -16.67 5.57 9.08
C PHE A 22 -15.88 6.84 8.71
N GLY A 23 -14.56 6.86 8.92
CA GLY A 23 -13.71 7.98 8.52
C GLY A 23 -13.74 8.24 7.01
N SER A 24 -13.70 9.52 6.64
CA SER A 24 -13.74 9.98 5.24
C SER A 24 -12.56 10.85 4.88
N ASP A 25 -11.85 11.38 5.88
CA ASP A 25 -10.84 12.39 5.70
C ASP A 25 -9.46 11.90 6.10
N ARG A 26 -8.42 12.60 5.63
CA ARG A 26 -7.04 12.23 5.94
C ARG A 26 -6.70 12.35 7.43
N SER A 27 -7.39 13.22 8.16
CA SER A 27 -7.32 13.32 9.62
C SER A 27 -7.85 12.08 10.32
N ASP A 28 -8.77 11.36 9.69
CA ASP A 28 -9.38 10.13 10.23
C ASP A 28 -8.47 8.90 10.02
N VAL A 29 -7.37 9.08 9.28
CA VAL A 29 -6.39 8.03 9.02
C VAL A 29 -5.22 8.19 9.97
N VAL A 30 -5.00 7.16 10.80
CA VAL A 30 -3.80 7.04 11.62
C VAL A 30 -2.71 6.38 10.78
N GLY A 31 -1.56 7.04 10.65
CA GLY A 31 -0.38 6.50 9.96
C GLY A 31 0.89 6.84 10.72
N ILE A 32 2.06 6.47 10.19
CA ILE A 32 3.35 6.67 10.87
C ILE A 32 4.07 7.91 10.31
N PRO A 33 4.15 9.03 11.06
CA PRO A 33 4.97 10.16 10.67
C PRO A 33 6.44 9.75 10.54
N GLY A 34 7.11 10.24 9.50
CA GLY A 34 8.49 9.83 9.21
C GLY A 34 8.64 8.39 8.72
N ARG A 35 7.52 7.65 8.53
CA ARG A 35 7.46 6.33 7.88
C ARG A 35 8.17 5.21 8.67
N ILE A 36 8.16 4.01 8.12
CA ILE A 36 8.94 2.85 8.53
C ILE A 36 10.13 2.77 7.58
N VAL A 37 11.33 2.89 8.14
CA VAL A 37 12.61 2.92 7.41
C VAL A 37 13.36 1.61 7.52
N ASN A 38 14.22 1.32 6.54
CA ASN A 38 15.18 0.22 6.62
C ASN A 38 16.49 0.71 7.24
N VAL A 39 16.88 0.14 8.38
CA VAL A 39 18.14 0.41 9.08
C VAL A 39 18.91 -0.90 9.21
N GLY A 40 19.93 -1.09 8.38
CA GLY A 40 20.78 -2.29 8.41
C GLY A 40 20.02 -3.60 8.13
N GLY A 41 19.09 -3.58 7.18
CA GLY A 41 18.27 -4.74 6.82
C GLY A 41 17.04 -4.96 7.72
N LYS A 42 16.75 -4.02 8.62
CA LYS A 42 15.68 -4.11 9.62
C LYS A 42 14.70 -2.96 9.47
N LEU A 43 13.41 -3.26 9.48
CA LEU A 43 12.37 -2.24 9.44
C LEU A 43 12.16 -1.62 10.83
N LYS A 44 12.17 -0.28 10.90
CA LYS A 44 11.98 0.51 12.12
C LYS A 44 11.00 1.66 11.86
N ALA A 45 9.97 1.78 12.69
CA ALA A 45 9.11 2.95 12.66
C ALA A 45 9.86 4.18 13.18
N SER A 46 9.79 5.29 12.45
CA SER A 46 10.48 6.54 12.81
C SER A 46 9.81 7.25 13.99
N SER A 47 8.51 7.03 14.20
CA SER A 47 7.76 7.62 15.32
C SER A 47 6.50 6.80 15.65
N CYS A 48 5.79 7.21 16.70
CA CYS A 48 4.48 6.64 17.04
C CYS A 48 3.42 7.02 15.99
N PRO A 49 2.43 6.15 15.71
CA PRO A 49 1.33 6.48 14.81
C PRO A 49 0.54 7.71 15.27
N LYS A 50 0.09 8.52 14.31
CA LYS A 50 -0.72 9.72 14.56
C LYS A 50 -1.80 9.89 13.49
N PRO A 51 -2.95 10.50 13.83
CA PRO A 51 -3.90 11.03 12.84
C PRO A 51 -3.19 11.90 11.80
N GLY A 52 -3.49 11.71 10.51
CA GLY A 52 -2.82 12.40 9.41
C GLY A 52 -1.35 12.02 9.19
N GLY A 53 -0.82 11.03 9.90
CA GLY A 53 0.59 10.60 9.85
C GLY A 53 1.01 9.95 8.53
N SER A 54 0.07 9.73 7.61
CA SER A 54 0.33 9.29 6.24
C SER A 54 -0.46 10.15 5.25
N ARG A 55 0.17 10.49 4.14
CA ARG A 55 -0.51 11.14 3.00
C ARG A 55 -0.89 10.15 1.93
N HIS A 56 0.12 9.47 1.39
CA HIS A 56 -0.03 8.63 0.21
C HIS A 56 -0.84 7.36 0.50
N VAL A 57 -0.50 6.65 1.57
CA VAL A 57 -1.23 5.44 1.97
C VAL A 57 -2.62 5.80 2.51
N ALA A 58 -2.77 6.97 3.15
CA ALA A 58 -4.08 7.48 3.53
C ALA A 58 -4.99 7.72 2.30
N SER A 59 -4.47 8.31 1.22
CA SER A 59 -5.24 8.46 -0.03
C SER A 59 -5.68 7.11 -0.60
N ALA A 60 -4.81 6.10 -0.56
CA ALA A 60 -5.15 4.76 -1.06
C ALA A 60 -6.24 4.08 -0.22
N VAL A 61 -6.07 4.06 1.11
CA VAL A 61 -7.02 3.37 2.00
C VAL A 61 -8.38 4.05 2.03
N LEU A 62 -8.44 5.38 1.90
CA LEU A 62 -9.72 6.10 1.82
C LEU A 62 -10.53 5.74 0.56
N VAL A 63 -9.86 5.45 -0.57
CA VAL A 63 -10.54 4.97 -1.79
C VAL A 63 -11.06 3.54 -1.58
N ALA A 64 -10.27 2.67 -0.95
CA ALA A 64 -10.74 1.33 -0.63
C ALA A 64 -11.93 1.37 0.34
N HIS A 65 -11.80 2.17 1.41
CA HIS A 65 -12.82 2.29 2.46
C HIS A 65 -14.14 2.89 1.96
N SER A 66 -14.09 3.83 1.01
CA SER A 66 -15.31 4.41 0.44
C SER A 66 -16.12 3.41 -0.39
N LEU A 67 -15.46 2.40 -0.96
CA LEU A 67 -16.08 1.33 -1.77
C LEU A 67 -16.43 0.09 -0.94
N ASP A 68 -15.59 -0.26 0.04
CA ASP A 68 -15.81 -1.36 0.98
C ASP A 68 -15.40 -0.96 2.40
N ARG A 69 -16.40 -0.71 3.25
CA ARG A 69 -16.19 -0.23 4.63
C ARG A 69 -15.44 -1.22 5.53
N ARG A 70 -15.34 -2.49 5.13
CA ARG A 70 -14.55 -3.49 5.86
C ARG A 70 -13.06 -3.24 5.70
N VAL A 71 -12.62 -2.72 4.55
CA VAL A 71 -11.22 -2.41 4.29
C VAL A 71 -10.88 -1.08 4.95
N ARG A 72 -10.04 -1.13 5.98
CA ARG A 72 -9.66 0.06 6.75
C ARG A 72 -8.18 0.31 6.81
N ALA A 73 -7.33 -0.61 6.34
CA ALA A 73 -5.89 -0.43 6.40
C ALA A 73 -5.21 -0.65 5.06
N ALA A 74 -4.06 0.00 4.90
CA ALA A 74 -3.16 -0.25 3.79
C ALA A 74 -1.68 -0.09 4.17
N MET A 75 -0.80 -0.74 3.42
CA MET A 75 0.65 -0.60 3.51
C MET A 75 1.27 -0.54 2.13
N ASN A 76 2.21 0.39 1.90
CA ASN A 76 3.03 0.38 0.69
C ASN A 76 4.34 -0.39 0.92
N VAL A 77 4.73 -1.21 -0.05
CA VAL A 77 6.01 -1.94 -0.08
C VAL A 77 6.63 -1.83 -1.46
N ARG A 78 7.95 -2.07 -1.53
CA ARG A 78 8.69 -2.09 -2.79
C ARG A 78 8.02 -3.02 -3.79
N TYR A 79 7.94 -2.59 -5.05
CA TYR A 79 7.56 -3.48 -6.12
C TYR A 79 8.57 -4.62 -6.27
N ASP A 80 8.07 -5.85 -6.35
CA ASP A 80 8.83 -7.03 -6.66
C ASP A 80 7.89 -8.06 -7.26
N GLU A 81 8.22 -8.60 -8.43
CA GLU A 81 7.36 -9.56 -9.13
C GLU A 81 7.15 -10.83 -8.29
N ARG A 82 8.15 -11.23 -7.50
CA ARG A 82 8.05 -12.41 -6.61
C ARG A 82 6.97 -12.23 -5.55
N ILE A 83 6.78 -11.01 -5.04
CA ILE A 83 5.69 -10.68 -4.10
C ILE A 83 4.34 -10.87 -4.78
N LEU A 84 4.19 -10.41 -6.03
CA LEU A 84 2.93 -10.54 -6.78
C LEU A 84 2.59 -11.99 -7.12
N LEU A 85 3.58 -12.78 -7.55
CA LEU A 85 3.41 -14.20 -7.82
C LEU A 85 2.98 -14.96 -6.55
N ALA A 86 3.73 -14.78 -5.46
CA ALA A 86 3.40 -15.40 -4.18
C ALA A 86 2.01 -14.99 -3.65
N ALA A 87 1.60 -13.73 -3.84
CA ALA A 87 0.27 -13.28 -3.45
C ALA A 87 -0.84 -13.99 -4.25
N ARG A 88 -0.69 -14.13 -5.57
CA ARG A 88 -1.65 -14.85 -6.41
C ARG A 88 -1.76 -16.32 -6.02
N ASP A 89 -0.64 -16.97 -5.75
CA ASP A 89 -0.59 -18.37 -5.29
C ASP A 89 -1.29 -18.57 -3.93
N LEU A 90 -1.26 -17.55 -3.07
CA LEU A 90 -1.97 -17.55 -1.79
C LEU A 90 -3.46 -17.23 -1.93
N GLY A 91 -3.97 -17.06 -3.15
CA GLY A 91 -5.37 -16.72 -3.44
C GLY A 91 -5.73 -15.27 -3.20
N LEU A 92 -4.75 -14.37 -3.02
CA LEU A 92 -5.00 -12.95 -2.85
C LEU A 92 -5.34 -12.30 -4.20
N THR A 93 -6.28 -11.36 -4.16
CA THR A 93 -6.70 -10.62 -5.35
C THR A 93 -5.72 -9.50 -5.65
N VAL A 94 -5.26 -9.42 -6.90
CA VAL A 94 -4.26 -8.45 -7.35
C VAL A 94 -4.82 -7.67 -8.53
N SER A 95 -4.78 -6.34 -8.45
CA SER A 95 -5.06 -5.44 -9.55
C SER A 95 -3.90 -4.46 -9.77
N SER A 96 -3.96 -3.68 -10.85
CA SER A 96 -2.94 -2.70 -11.19
C SER A 96 -3.51 -1.52 -11.95
N TYR A 97 -2.75 -0.43 -11.92
CA TYR A 97 -3.00 0.74 -12.75
C TYR A 97 -1.72 1.19 -13.43
N ASP A 98 -1.89 1.91 -14.53
CA ASP A 98 -0.81 2.39 -15.39
C ASP A 98 -0.73 3.90 -15.30
N ARG A 99 0.39 4.41 -14.78
CA ARG A 99 0.61 5.86 -14.59
C ARG A 99 0.73 6.64 -15.90
N SER A 100 1.06 5.98 -17.01
CA SER A 100 1.08 6.63 -18.33
C SER A 100 -0.32 7.06 -18.79
N LYS A 101 -1.37 6.42 -18.25
CA LYS A 101 -2.79 6.72 -18.55
C LYS A 101 -3.41 7.75 -17.62
N GLU A 102 -2.65 8.26 -16.65
CA GLU A 102 -3.13 9.25 -15.70
C GLU A 102 -3.43 10.58 -16.42
N PRO A 103 -4.66 11.13 -16.29
CA PRO A 103 -5.02 12.38 -16.94
C PRO A 103 -4.08 13.54 -16.52
N PRO A 104 -3.67 14.43 -17.45
CA PRO A 104 -2.77 15.53 -17.13
C PRO A 104 -3.25 16.44 -15.98
N GLU A 105 -4.55 16.67 -15.91
CA GLU A 105 -5.21 17.44 -14.85
C GLU A 105 -4.97 16.80 -13.47
N ILE A 106 -5.05 15.48 -13.37
CA ILE A 106 -4.80 14.71 -12.13
C ILE A 106 -3.31 14.72 -11.77
N LYS A 107 -2.41 14.61 -12.76
CA LYS A 107 -0.96 14.67 -12.54
C LYS A 107 -0.51 15.97 -11.87
N SER A 108 -1.24 17.06 -12.12
CA SER A 108 -0.91 18.40 -11.59
C SER A 108 -1.34 18.60 -10.12
N VAL A 109 -2.26 17.78 -9.60
CA VAL A 109 -2.81 17.93 -8.25
C VAL A 109 -2.18 16.93 -7.28
N GLU A 110 -1.47 17.43 -6.28
CA GLU A 110 -0.80 16.59 -5.31
C GLU A 110 -1.80 15.69 -4.55
N GLY A 111 -1.52 14.37 -4.53
CA GLY A 111 -2.33 13.39 -3.82
C GLY A 111 -3.50 12.80 -4.62
N MET A 112 -3.81 13.32 -5.81
CA MET A 112 -4.87 12.79 -6.67
C MET A 112 -4.43 11.58 -7.50
N SER A 113 -3.16 11.50 -7.89
CA SER A 113 -2.61 10.35 -8.64
C SER A 113 -2.88 9.00 -8.01
N ILE A 114 -2.76 8.92 -6.67
CA ILE A 114 -3.00 7.67 -5.94
C ILE A 114 -4.48 7.36 -5.88
N ARG A 115 -5.33 8.38 -5.63
CA ARG A 115 -6.77 8.17 -5.59
C ARG A 115 -7.30 7.67 -6.94
N TRP A 116 -6.88 8.33 -8.02
CA TRP A 116 -7.21 7.92 -9.38
C TRP A 116 -6.69 6.50 -9.67
N GLY A 117 -5.40 6.24 -9.45
CA GLY A 117 -4.81 4.94 -9.79
C GLY A 117 -5.41 3.76 -9.03
N VAL A 118 -5.63 3.92 -7.72
CA VAL A 118 -6.29 2.89 -6.90
C VAL A 118 -7.75 2.71 -7.34
N GLY A 119 -8.46 3.80 -7.62
CA GLY A 119 -9.82 3.76 -8.16
C GLY A 119 -9.90 3.00 -9.50
N GLU A 120 -9.00 3.29 -10.43
CA GLU A 120 -8.89 2.59 -11.71
C GLU A 120 -8.60 1.10 -11.55
N ALA A 121 -7.70 0.75 -10.62
CA ALA A 121 -7.38 -0.64 -10.33
C ALA A 121 -8.60 -1.41 -9.79
N PHE A 122 -9.36 -0.80 -8.86
CA PHE A 122 -10.57 -1.43 -8.31
C PHE A 122 -11.70 -1.48 -9.34
N ASN A 123 -11.87 -0.43 -10.14
CA ASN A 123 -12.87 -0.40 -11.22
C ASN A 123 -12.60 -1.51 -12.24
N ARG A 124 -11.34 -1.67 -12.68
CA ARG A 124 -10.93 -2.77 -13.58
C ARG A 124 -11.21 -4.15 -12.97
N ALA A 125 -11.01 -4.30 -11.67
CA ALA A 125 -11.26 -5.56 -10.98
C ALA A 125 -12.75 -5.81 -10.65
N GLY A 126 -13.60 -4.78 -10.78
CA GLY A 126 -15.01 -4.81 -10.36
C GLY A 126 -15.22 -4.91 -8.84
N LYS A 127 -14.15 -4.77 -8.04
CA LYS A 127 -14.17 -4.87 -6.57
C LYS A 127 -12.88 -4.30 -5.95
N VAL A 128 -12.93 -4.05 -4.65
CA VAL A 128 -11.72 -3.79 -3.85
C VAL A 128 -10.87 -5.06 -3.79
N THR A 129 -9.58 -4.95 -4.12
CA THR A 129 -8.62 -6.06 -4.14
C THR A 129 -7.65 -5.99 -2.97
N ASP A 130 -7.06 -7.14 -2.60
CA ASP A 130 -6.05 -7.22 -1.53
C ASP A 130 -4.78 -6.47 -1.88
N ILE A 131 -4.43 -6.42 -3.17
CA ILE A 131 -3.20 -5.77 -3.65
C ILE A 131 -3.52 -4.90 -4.87
N VAL A 132 -2.92 -3.71 -4.90
CA VAL A 132 -2.81 -2.85 -6.08
C VAL A 132 -1.34 -2.53 -6.32
N TYR A 133 -0.87 -2.61 -7.56
CA TYR A 133 0.49 -2.19 -7.91
C TYR A 133 0.54 -1.29 -9.15
N HIS A 134 1.66 -0.61 -9.32
CA HIS A 134 2.02 0.09 -10.55
C HIS A 134 3.51 -0.04 -10.85
N LEU A 135 3.87 0.01 -12.14
CA LEU A 135 5.25 -0.12 -12.61
C LEU A 135 6.04 1.20 -12.59
N GLY A 136 5.48 2.25 -11.98
CA GLY A 136 6.12 3.56 -11.89
C GLY A 136 5.84 4.42 -13.11
N ASP A 137 6.56 5.53 -13.20
CA ASP A 137 6.59 6.49 -14.31
C ASP A 137 7.88 7.32 -14.16
N LEU A 138 8.15 8.26 -15.06
CA LEU A 138 9.29 9.19 -14.94
C LEU A 138 9.29 9.86 -13.55
N GLY A 139 10.34 9.59 -12.75
CA GLY A 139 10.46 10.12 -11.39
C GLY A 139 9.50 9.51 -10.36
N LYS A 140 8.81 8.41 -10.67
CA LYS A 140 7.91 7.70 -9.76
C LYS A 140 8.36 6.24 -9.61
N GLU A 141 8.82 5.90 -8.41
CA GLU A 141 9.23 4.55 -8.03
C GLU A 141 8.05 3.55 -8.20
N PRO A 142 8.25 2.36 -8.79
CA PRO A 142 7.26 1.29 -8.80
C PRO A 142 6.85 0.88 -7.38
N MET A 143 5.57 0.56 -7.16
CA MET A 143 5.03 0.34 -5.81
C MET A 143 3.98 -0.77 -5.77
N ILE A 144 3.96 -1.50 -4.66
CA ILE A 144 2.86 -2.40 -4.27
C ILE A 144 2.14 -1.78 -3.06
N THR A 145 0.82 -1.76 -3.08
CA THR A 145 -0.03 -1.39 -1.94
C THR A 145 -0.87 -2.59 -1.54
N ILE A 146 -0.77 -3.01 -0.29
CA ILE A 146 -1.52 -4.11 0.31
C ILE A 146 -2.65 -3.52 1.14
N PHE A 147 -3.86 -4.03 1.00
CA PHE A 147 -5.07 -3.62 1.71
C PHE A 147 -5.58 -4.71 2.64
N GLY A 148 -6.27 -4.32 3.71
CA GLY A 148 -6.80 -5.25 4.69
C GLY A 148 -7.85 -4.63 5.61
N GLU A 149 -8.46 -5.48 6.43
CA GLU A 149 -9.53 -5.08 7.36
C GLU A 149 -9.02 -4.16 8.47
N ASP A 150 -7.78 -4.36 8.87
CA ASP A 150 -7.04 -3.55 9.84
C ASP A 150 -5.52 -3.66 9.59
N ALA A 151 -4.74 -2.86 10.31
CA ALA A 151 -3.30 -2.80 10.16
C ALA A 151 -2.62 -4.15 10.45
N VAL A 152 -3.21 -4.98 11.31
CA VAL A 152 -2.68 -6.31 11.66
C VAL A 152 -2.91 -7.28 10.51
N ASP A 153 -4.08 -7.28 9.88
CA ASP A 153 -4.38 -8.06 8.69
C ASP A 153 -3.42 -7.74 7.54
N VAL A 154 -3.20 -6.44 7.27
CA VAL A 154 -2.23 -6.01 6.24
C VAL A 154 -0.83 -6.58 6.51
N VAL A 155 -0.35 -6.50 7.74
CA VAL A 155 0.96 -7.05 8.13
C VAL A 155 0.98 -8.58 8.02
N LYS A 156 -0.10 -9.27 8.43
CA LYS A 156 -0.24 -10.72 8.30
C LYS A 156 -0.20 -11.15 6.83
N LYS A 157 -0.89 -10.43 5.93
CA LYS A 157 -0.83 -10.68 4.48
C LYS A 157 0.59 -10.53 3.96
N LEU A 158 1.28 -9.45 4.30
CA LEU A 158 2.68 -9.25 3.90
C LEU A 158 3.56 -10.43 4.38
N LEU A 159 3.50 -10.79 5.66
CA LEU A 159 4.33 -11.88 6.20
C LEU A 159 4.02 -13.24 5.53
N ARG A 160 2.75 -13.54 5.25
CA ARG A 160 2.37 -14.74 4.50
C ARG A 160 2.98 -14.75 3.10
N ILE A 161 2.93 -13.61 2.40
CA ILE A 161 3.54 -13.45 1.08
C ILE A 161 5.06 -13.64 1.17
N LEU A 162 5.74 -13.01 2.13
CA LEU A 162 7.19 -13.12 2.28
C LEU A 162 7.65 -14.53 2.64
N ASN A 163 6.91 -15.24 3.50
CA ASN A 163 7.19 -16.64 3.79
C ASN A 163 7.08 -17.51 2.53
N LYS A 164 6.08 -17.23 1.67
CA LYS A 164 5.91 -17.92 0.40
C LYS A 164 7.04 -17.57 -0.60
N VAL A 165 7.48 -16.32 -0.65
CA VAL A 165 8.67 -15.91 -1.44
C VAL A 165 9.92 -16.67 -1.01
N GLY A 166 10.13 -16.85 0.30
CA GLY A 166 11.25 -17.62 0.84
C GLY A 166 11.19 -19.13 0.57
N GLN A 167 10.07 -19.67 0.09
CA GLN A 167 9.98 -21.06 -0.41
C GLN A 167 10.39 -21.20 -1.87
N PHE A 168 10.54 -20.08 -2.59
CA PHE A 168 10.94 -20.04 -4.00
C PHE A 168 12.41 -19.66 -4.22
N GLY A 169 13.15 -19.38 -3.13
CA GLY A 169 14.59 -19.06 -3.15
C GLY A 169 15.36 -20.05 -2.31
#